data_AF-A0A100XYG4-F1
#
_entry.id   AF-A0A100XYG4-F1
#
_cell.length_a   1.000
_cell.length_b   1.000
_cell.length_c   1.000
_cell.angle_alpha   90.00
_cell.angle_beta   90.00
_cell.angle_gamma   90.00
#
_symmetry.space_group_name_H-M   'P 1'
#
loop_
_entity.id
_entity.type
_entity.pdbx_description
1 polymer ?
#
loop_
_entity_poly.entity_id
_entity_poly.type
_entity_poly.pdbx_seq_one_letter_code
_entity_poly.pdbx_strand_id
1 'polypeptide(L)'
;MEAKGGYWGKILRVNLTTKEVKVEPLPEEFPRKYLGGVGFGTRVLYDEVTAGADPLGPENKMIITPGLFVDTGIGTGSKTAFNFKSPLTGGYGRAMAGAEMGVQLKRAGYDMLIVEGQSDEPVMLIINDDDVKIVPADGYWGLTTGEARSKAKEEYPGYATAFIGPAGERLSFISTIETDDRQAARGGPGAVLGSKKLKGILVKGSKKAPIASPKKFRELLKEWALVFKDHPATKADMDYGSGEFLDWMNRERGTFPVRNWQMGFFKKAYEKAKEEGREHIGIDPYFWAPKYRAGRRPCPLCNKPCSQYVRVESEKWGTFMVDGPEYETLYSFGGVLELDDFETVAYLNYLADQLGLDTISAGVTIAWAMEAYERGLLTKEEADGIELTFGNGEAAVEALRKMAYREGNLGKLLADGVKRASERLGKDSW
;
A
#
# COMPACT_ATOMS: atom_id res chain seq x y z
N MET A 1 4.54 34.65 -9.94
CA MET A 1 4.74 34.20 -11.33
C MET A 1 3.92 32.94 -11.54
N GLU A 2 2.84 33.05 -12.29
CA GLU A 2 1.93 31.96 -12.63
C GLU A 2 2.67 30.76 -13.26
N ALA A 3 2.35 29.54 -12.81
CA ALA A 3 2.97 28.33 -13.34
C ALA A 3 2.41 28.04 -14.74
N LYS A 4 3.27 28.10 -15.77
CA LYS A 4 2.86 27.99 -17.19
C LYS A 4 2.53 26.55 -17.67
N GLY A 5 2.53 25.57 -16.77
CA GLY A 5 2.23 24.16 -17.08
C GLY A 5 2.48 23.22 -15.89
N GLY A 6 1.96 22.01 -15.98
CA GLY A 6 2.01 20.98 -14.93
C GLY A 6 0.86 21.04 -13.92
N TYR A 7 0.20 22.19 -13.77
CA TYR A 7 -0.85 22.42 -12.76
C TYR A 7 -2.15 22.89 -13.40
N TRP A 8 -3.27 22.52 -12.80
CA TRP A 8 -4.59 23.04 -13.12
C TRP A 8 -4.93 24.31 -12.33
N GLY A 9 -4.23 24.55 -11.22
CA GLY A 9 -4.52 25.63 -10.29
C GLY A 9 -5.76 25.36 -9.44
N LYS A 10 -6.16 24.09 -9.25
CA LYS A 10 -7.42 23.71 -8.60
C LYS A 10 -7.22 22.66 -7.51
N ILE A 11 -7.86 22.89 -6.36
CA ILE A 11 -7.98 21.96 -5.24
C ILE A 11 -9.47 21.57 -5.14
N LEU A 12 -9.75 20.28 -5.16
CA LEU A 12 -11.08 19.75 -4.84
C LEU A 12 -11.14 19.49 -3.33
N ARG A 13 -12.05 20.15 -2.61
CA ARG A 13 -12.29 19.95 -1.18
C ARG A 13 -13.67 19.34 -0.98
N VAL A 14 -13.72 18.25 -0.22
CA VAL A 14 -14.95 17.52 0.10
C VAL A 14 -15.05 17.39 1.62
N ASN A 15 -16.14 17.92 2.19
CA ASN A 15 -16.46 17.77 3.59
C ASN A 15 -17.56 16.73 3.76
N LEU A 16 -17.24 15.61 4.39
CA LEU A 16 -18.17 14.48 4.53
C LEU A 16 -19.24 14.71 5.60
N THR A 17 -19.02 15.63 6.52
CA THR A 17 -20.01 16.00 7.56
C THR A 17 -21.08 16.91 6.99
N THR A 18 -20.69 17.98 6.28
CA THR A 18 -21.65 18.92 5.67
C THR A 18 -22.14 18.47 4.30
N LYS A 19 -21.51 17.43 3.73
CA LYS A 19 -21.68 16.98 2.34
C LYS A 19 -21.34 18.06 1.30
N GLU A 20 -20.59 19.09 1.70
CA GLU A 20 -20.15 20.17 0.81
C GLU A 20 -19.03 19.71 -0.12
N VAL A 21 -19.13 20.11 -1.38
CA VAL A 21 -18.09 19.95 -2.39
C VAL A 21 -17.72 21.32 -2.92
N LYS A 22 -16.43 21.66 -2.86
CA LYS A 22 -15.93 22.98 -3.26
C LYS A 22 -14.65 22.86 -4.08
N VAL A 23 -14.51 23.70 -5.09
CA VAL A 23 -13.27 23.87 -5.85
C VAL A 23 -12.61 25.16 -5.41
N GLU A 24 -11.38 25.07 -4.92
CA GLU A 24 -10.59 26.20 -4.44
C GLU A 24 -9.40 26.46 -5.36
N PRO A 25 -8.97 27.72 -5.54
CA PRO A 25 -7.76 28.01 -6.29
C PRO A 25 -6.52 27.49 -5.55
N LEU A 26 -5.59 26.88 -6.28
CA LEU A 26 -4.27 26.56 -5.75
C LEU A 26 -3.51 27.87 -5.46
N PRO A 27 -2.97 28.08 -4.25
CA PRO A 27 -2.23 29.31 -3.95
C PRO A 27 -1.03 29.48 -4.87
N GLU A 28 -0.80 30.70 -5.37
CA GLU A 28 0.20 30.98 -6.44
C GLU A 28 1.63 30.57 -6.05
N GLU A 29 1.95 30.61 -4.76
CA GLU A 29 3.27 30.24 -4.25
C GLU A 29 3.52 28.73 -4.19
N PHE A 30 2.47 27.89 -4.20
CA PHE A 30 2.60 26.45 -4.00
C PHE A 30 3.51 25.79 -5.04
N PRO A 31 3.27 25.97 -6.36
CA PRO A 31 4.13 25.40 -7.39
C PRO A 31 5.62 25.69 -7.20
N ARG A 32 5.95 26.93 -6.77
CA ARG A 32 7.35 27.38 -6.63
C ARG A 32 8.00 26.91 -5.33
N LYS A 33 7.26 26.89 -4.22
CA LYS A 33 7.79 26.52 -2.90
C LYS A 33 7.81 25.02 -2.67
N TYR A 34 6.84 24.29 -3.22
CA TYR A 34 6.57 22.91 -2.82
C TYR A 34 6.51 21.90 -3.98
N LEU A 35 6.65 22.35 -5.23
CA LEU A 35 6.64 21.55 -6.47
C LEU A 35 5.35 20.76 -6.78
N GLY A 36 4.79 20.00 -5.85
CA GLY A 36 3.62 19.14 -6.07
C GLY A 36 3.65 17.91 -5.17
N GLY A 37 2.68 17.00 -5.34
CA GLY A 37 2.63 15.74 -4.60
C GLY A 37 2.78 15.93 -3.09
N VAL A 38 3.75 15.22 -2.51
CA VAL A 38 4.11 15.25 -1.09
C VAL A 38 4.30 16.68 -0.55
N GLY A 39 4.93 17.58 -1.30
CA GLY A 39 5.16 18.95 -0.84
C GLY A 39 3.86 19.71 -0.61
N PHE A 40 2.90 19.56 -1.52
CA PHE A 40 1.58 20.18 -1.39
C PHE A 40 0.80 19.57 -0.23
N GLY A 41 0.76 18.23 -0.16
CA GLY A 41 0.03 17.54 0.91
C GLY A 41 0.60 17.83 2.30
N THR A 42 1.92 17.93 2.43
CA THR A 42 2.60 18.26 3.70
C THR A 42 2.28 19.69 4.15
N ARG A 43 2.33 20.67 3.23
CA ARG A 43 2.02 22.07 3.56
C ARG A 43 0.59 22.22 4.05
N VAL A 44 -0.38 21.66 3.32
CA VAL A 44 -1.80 21.72 3.69
C VAL A 44 -2.02 21.01 5.03
N LEU A 45 -1.43 19.84 5.24
CA LEU A 45 -1.57 19.15 6.53
C LEU A 45 -1.00 19.98 7.69
N TYR A 46 0.16 20.62 7.48
CA TYR A 46 0.77 21.47 8.50
C TYR A 46 -0.08 22.70 8.82
N ASP A 47 -0.70 23.32 7.81
CA ASP A 47 -1.56 24.50 7.98
C ASP A 47 -2.90 24.17 8.63
N GLU A 48 -3.50 23.06 8.23
CA GLU A 48 -4.92 22.82 8.47
C GLU A 48 -5.21 21.72 9.49
N VAL A 49 -4.21 20.91 9.89
CA VAL A 49 -4.39 19.86 10.90
C VAL A 49 -3.56 20.18 12.14
N THR A 50 -4.25 20.50 13.23
CA THR A 50 -3.57 20.89 14.48
C THR A 50 -2.76 19.74 15.08
N ALA A 51 -1.69 20.09 15.79
CA ALA A 51 -0.83 19.11 16.45
C ALA A 51 -1.58 18.22 17.47
N GLY A 52 -2.68 18.71 18.05
CA GLY A 52 -3.55 17.98 18.97
C GLY A 52 -4.70 17.20 18.32
N ALA A 53 -4.92 17.33 17.01
CA ALA A 53 -6.02 16.65 16.33
C ALA A 53 -5.95 15.13 16.52
N ASP A 54 -7.07 14.49 16.83
CA ASP A 54 -7.16 13.02 16.82
C ASP A 54 -6.90 12.51 15.39
N PRO A 55 -5.92 11.61 15.15
CA PRO A 55 -5.70 11.00 13.84
C PRO A 55 -6.92 10.27 13.25
N LEU A 56 -7.88 9.85 14.06
CA LEU A 56 -9.14 9.25 13.60
C LEU A 56 -10.34 10.18 13.75
N GLY A 57 -10.11 11.45 14.11
CA GLY A 57 -11.15 12.44 14.28
C GLY A 57 -11.54 13.15 12.98
N PRO A 58 -12.63 13.95 13.02
CA PRO A 58 -13.09 14.73 11.86
C PRO A 58 -12.12 15.80 11.41
N GLU A 59 -11.30 16.32 12.34
CA GLU A 59 -10.28 17.36 12.10
C GLU A 59 -9.08 16.85 11.29
N ASN A 60 -8.81 15.53 11.29
CA ASN A 60 -7.76 14.99 10.43
C ASN A 60 -8.22 15.04 8.96
N LYS A 61 -7.27 15.19 8.03
CA LYS A 61 -7.56 15.29 6.60
C LYS A 61 -6.88 14.16 5.85
N MET A 62 -7.56 13.64 4.83
CA MET A 62 -6.93 12.81 3.81
C MET A 62 -6.67 13.68 2.58
N ILE A 63 -5.40 13.91 2.28
CA ILE A 63 -4.97 14.82 1.21
C ILE A 63 -4.26 14.00 0.13
N ILE A 64 -4.94 13.84 -1.01
CA ILE A 64 -4.48 13.05 -2.15
C ILE A 64 -3.90 14.01 -3.19
N THR A 65 -2.63 13.81 -3.53
CA THR A 65 -1.85 14.72 -4.36
C THR A 65 -1.08 13.94 -5.42
N PRO A 66 -1.50 14.02 -6.70
CA PRO A 66 -0.69 13.52 -7.80
C PRO A 66 0.65 14.28 -7.85
N GLY A 67 1.73 13.58 -8.18
CA GLY A 67 3.01 14.22 -8.44
C GLY A 67 2.94 15.18 -9.64
N LEU A 68 3.89 16.12 -9.70
CA LEU A 68 3.95 17.14 -10.76
C LEU A 68 3.92 16.54 -12.18
N PHE A 69 4.61 15.40 -12.37
CA PHE A 69 4.72 14.78 -13.69
C PHE A 69 3.64 13.73 -13.98
N VAL A 70 2.66 13.53 -13.09
CA VAL A 70 1.56 12.59 -13.33
C VAL A 70 0.77 13.02 -14.56
N ASP A 71 0.42 12.05 -15.41
CA ASP A 71 -0.26 12.23 -16.71
C ASP A 71 0.55 12.97 -17.79
N THR A 72 1.84 13.25 -17.58
CA THR A 72 2.67 13.95 -18.60
C THR A 72 3.29 13.02 -19.65
N GLY A 73 3.32 11.71 -19.40
CA GLY A 73 3.99 10.72 -20.26
C GLY A 73 5.44 10.42 -19.85
N ILE A 74 5.98 11.03 -18.79
CA ILE A 74 7.28 10.63 -18.25
C ILE A 74 7.21 9.22 -17.68
N GLY A 75 8.15 8.37 -18.10
CA GLY A 75 8.28 7.01 -17.56
C GLY A 75 8.44 7.06 -16.05
N THR A 76 7.80 6.12 -15.33
CA THR A 76 7.78 6.02 -13.85
C THR A 76 7.07 7.17 -13.11
N GLY A 77 6.56 8.18 -13.81
CA GLY A 77 6.01 9.42 -13.23
C GLY A 77 4.56 9.38 -12.75
N SER A 78 3.99 8.22 -12.42
CA SER A 78 2.56 8.05 -12.07
C SER A 78 2.29 7.97 -10.56
N LYS A 79 3.20 8.46 -9.72
CA LYS A 79 3.08 8.35 -8.26
C LYS A 79 2.14 9.40 -7.65
N THR A 80 1.27 8.93 -6.75
CA THR A 80 0.29 9.74 -6.02
C THR A 80 0.54 9.60 -4.52
N ALA A 81 0.56 10.73 -3.82
CA ALA A 81 0.75 10.77 -2.37
C ALA A 81 -0.59 10.92 -1.64
N PHE A 82 -0.79 10.10 -0.62
CA PHE A 82 -1.87 10.16 0.35
C PHE A 82 -1.26 10.67 1.66
N ASN A 83 -1.66 11.87 2.08
CA ASN A 83 -1.07 12.58 3.21
C ASN A 83 -2.13 12.76 4.29
N PHE A 84 -1.76 12.50 5.54
CA PHE A 84 -2.69 12.46 6.67
C PHE A 84 -1.91 12.54 7.98
N LYS A 85 -2.57 12.82 9.11
CA LYS A 85 -1.98 12.53 10.42
C LYS A 85 -2.10 11.04 10.71
N SER A 86 -0.98 10.36 10.94
CA SER A 86 -0.95 8.90 11.08
C SER A 86 -1.55 8.44 12.41
N PRO A 87 -2.55 7.53 12.41
CA PRO A 87 -3.00 6.89 13.65
C PRO A 87 -1.94 5.94 14.21
N LEU A 88 -1.07 5.37 13.37
CA LEU A 88 0.00 4.50 13.81
C LEU A 88 1.04 5.24 14.67
N THR A 89 1.51 6.41 14.22
CA THR A 89 2.65 7.12 14.84
C THR A 89 2.26 8.39 15.57
N GLY A 90 1.06 8.93 15.34
CA GLY A 90 0.63 10.24 15.85
C GLY A 90 1.21 11.45 15.11
N GLY A 91 2.15 11.23 14.18
CA GLY A 91 2.83 12.28 13.41
C GLY A 91 2.34 12.40 11.96
N TYR A 92 3.20 12.95 11.11
CA TYR A 92 2.97 13.00 9.66
C TYR A 92 2.93 11.58 9.05
N GLY A 93 1.82 11.25 8.41
CA GLY A 93 1.61 10.04 7.63
C GLY A 93 1.68 10.33 6.14
N ARG A 94 2.40 9.47 5.43
CA ARG A 94 2.49 9.49 3.96
C ARG A 94 2.47 8.07 3.42
N ALA A 95 1.54 7.81 2.52
CA ALA A 95 1.52 6.62 1.70
C ALA A 95 1.58 6.99 0.21
N MET A 96 2.25 6.16 -0.60
CA MET A 96 2.45 6.40 -2.02
C MET A 96 1.91 5.23 -2.82
N ALA A 97 1.22 5.51 -3.92
CA ALA A 97 0.81 4.48 -4.89
C ALA A 97 1.12 4.93 -6.32
N GLY A 98 1.52 3.97 -7.17
CA GLY A 98 1.67 4.18 -8.61
C GLY A 98 0.52 3.51 -9.37
N ALA A 99 -0.63 4.17 -9.40
CA ALA A 99 -1.91 3.64 -9.89
C ALA A 99 -2.67 4.71 -10.69
N GLU A 100 -3.81 4.34 -11.27
CA GLU A 100 -4.59 5.23 -12.15
C GLU A 100 -5.24 6.38 -11.37
N MET A 101 -5.46 6.24 -10.05
CA MET A 101 -6.09 7.27 -9.21
C MET A 101 -5.53 8.68 -9.43
N GLY A 102 -4.20 8.87 -9.36
CA GLY A 102 -3.61 10.20 -9.57
C GLY A 102 -3.67 10.67 -11.02
N VAL A 103 -3.59 9.74 -11.98
CA VAL A 103 -3.73 10.05 -13.41
C VAL A 103 -5.14 10.57 -13.66
N GLN A 104 -6.17 9.84 -13.21
CA GLN A 104 -7.56 10.24 -13.38
C GLN A 104 -7.89 11.52 -12.61
N LEU A 105 -7.32 11.74 -11.42
CA LEU A 105 -7.50 12.99 -10.68
C LEU A 105 -6.90 14.19 -11.42
N LYS A 106 -5.70 14.04 -12.01
CA LYS A 106 -5.14 15.04 -12.92
C LYS A 106 -6.01 15.25 -14.14
N ARG A 107 -6.54 14.19 -14.75
CA ARG A 107 -7.42 14.30 -15.92
C ARG A 107 -8.79 14.88 -15.59
N ALA A 108 -9.25 14.78 -14.34
CA ALA A 108 -10.48 15.43 -13.89
C ALA A 108 -10.29 16.96 -13.72
N GLY A 109 -9.03 17.42 -13.67
CA GLY A 109 -8.68 18.84 -13.62
C GLY A 109 -8.26 19.34 -12.25
N TYR A 110 -7.82 18.46 -11.36
CA TYR A 110 -7.43 18.80 -9.99
C TYR A 110 -5.96 18.49 -9.71
N ASP A 111 -5.30 19.37 -8.97
CA ASP A 111 -3.93 19.15 -8.48
C ASP A 111 -3.91 18.49 -7.08
N MET A 112 -5.06 18.52 -6.40
CA MET A 112 -5.22 17.99 -5.05
C MET A 112 -6.69 17.66 -4.78
N LEU A 113 -6.92 16.57 -4.06
CA LEU A 113 -8.18 16.26 -3.40
C LEU A 113 -7.97 16.30 -1.88
N ILE A 114 -8.76 17.08 -1.16
CA ILE A 114 -8.81 17.14 0.30
C ILE A 114 -10.15 16.58 0.76
N VAL A 115 -10.10 15.55 1.60
CA VAL A 115 -11.27 15.00 2.27
C VAL A 115 -11.18 15.29 3.77
N GLU A 116 -12.21 15.94 4.30
CA GLU A 116 -12.32 16.36 5.71
C GLU A 116 -13.71 16.02 6.28
N GLY A 117 -13.87 16.17 7.61
CA GLY A 117 -15.08 15.74 8.30
C GLY A 117 -15.23 14.21 8.34
N GLN A 118 -16.40 13.75 8.75
CA GLN A 118 -16.81 12.34 8.83
C GLN A 118 -18.28 12.23 8.42
N SER A 119 -18.62 11.16 7.68
CA SER A 119 -20.01 10.84 7.35
C SER A 119 -20.68 10.08 8.50
N ASP A 120 -22.01 10.22 8.63
CA ASP A 120 -22.82 9.45 9.58
C ASP A 120 -23.05 7.99 9.12
N GLU A 121 -22.88 7.73 7.83
CA GLU A 121 -23.11 6.44 7.18
C GLU A 121 -21.94 6.10 6.21
N PRO A 122 -21.71 4.82 5.89
CA PRO A 122 -20.76 4.43 4.84
C PRO A 122 -21.06 5.11 3.50
N VAL A 123 -20.06 5.79 2.93
CA VAL A 123 -20.16 6.51 1.65
C VAL A 123 -18.99 6.22 0.73
N MET A 124 -19.18 6.48 -0.57
CA MET A 124 -18.13 6.59 -1.58
C MET A 124 -18.12 7.99 -2.18
N LEU A 125 -16.94 8.44 -2.62
CA LEU A 125 -16.77 9.67 -3.38
C LEU A 125 -16.58 9.33 -4.87
N ILE A 126 -17.46 9.82 -5.72
CA ILE A 126 -17.39 9.63 -7.18
C ILE A 126 -17.06 10.98 -7.82
N ILE A 127 -15.98 11.02 -8.58
CA ILE A 127 -15.49 12.20 -9.32
C ILE A 127 -15.49 11.87 -10.80
N ASN A 128 -16.30 12.57 -11.58
CA ASN A 128 -16.30 12.50 -13.04
C ASN A 128 -16.12 13.90 -13.62
N ASP A 129 -14.87 14.26 -13.91
CA ASP A 129 -14.47 15.64 -14.22
C ASP A 129 -15.00 16.64 -13.16
N ASP A 130 -15.99 17.46 -13.53
CA ASP A 130 -16.57 18.50 -12.66
C ASP A 130 -17.84 18.00 -11.92
N ASP A 131 -18.36 16.81 -12.22
CA ASP A 131 -19.47 16.16 -11.50
C ASP A 131 -18.92 15.33 -10.32
N VAL A 132 -19.13 15.80 -9.11
CA VAL A 132 -18.60 15.20 -7.87
C VAL A 132 -19.74 14.88 -6.92
N LYS A 133 -19.83 13.62 -6.51
CA LYS A 133 -20.95 13.08 -5.72
C LYS A 133 -20.45 12.27 -4.54
N ILE A 134 -21.07 12.48 -3.38
CA ILE A 134 -20.98 11.58 -2.23
C ILE A 134 -22.20 10.66 -2.30
N VAL A 135 -21.98 9.35 -2.39
CA VAL A 135 -23.06 8.35 -2.54
C VAL A 135 -22.99 7.30 -1.43
N PRO A 136 -24.13 6.68 -1.03
CA PRO A 136 -24.13 5.58 -0.07
C PRO A 136 -23.25 4.40 -0.52
N ALA A 137 -22.64 3.70 0.44
CA ALA A 137 -21.71 2.59 0.20
C ALA A 137 -22.15 1.27 0.86
N ASP A 138 -23.42 1.10 1.21
CA ASP A 138 -23.93 -0.12 1.87
C ASP A 138 -23.60 -1.39 1.08
N GLY A 139 -23.67 -1.31 -0.24
CA GLY A 139 -23.31 -2.43 -1.12
C GLY A 139 -21.82 -2.71 -1.24
N TYR A 140 -20.95 -1.90 -0.63
CA TYR A 140 -19.49 -2.02 -0.67
C TYR A 140 -18.88 -2.22 0.73
N TRP A 141 -19.50 -1.71 1.78
CA TRP A 141 -19.01 -1.86 3.15
C TRP A 141 -18.96 -3.33 3.56
N GLY A 142 -17.86 -3.77 4.16
CA GLY A 142 -17.61 -5.17 4.52
C GLY A 142 -16.91 -5.99 3.43
N LEU A 143 -16.92 -5.55 2.16
CA LEU A 143 -16.22 -6.23 1.08
C LEU A 143 -14.70 -6.11 1.21
N THR A 144 -13.97 -7.12 0.76
CA THR A 144 -12.53 -7.01 0.50
C THR A 144 -12.24 -5.93 -0.55
N THR A 145 -11.00 -5.46 -0.60
CA THR A 145 -10.57 -4.49 -1.62
C THR A 145 -10.77 -5.06 -3.04
N GLY A 146 -10.42 -6.33 -3.26
CA GLY A 146 -10.59 -7.00 -4.55
C GLY A 146 -12.05 -7.19 -4.95
N GLU A 147 -12.92 -7.56 -4.01
CA GLU A 147 -14.38 -7.64 -4.23
C GLU A 147 -14.97 -6.26 -4.59
N ALA A 148 -14.65 -5.23 -3.79
CA ALA A 148 -15.10 -3.86 -4.02
C ALA A 148 -14.64 -3.34 -5.39
N ARG A 149 -13.37 -3.56 -5.75
CA ARG A 149 -12.84 -3.19 -7.06
C ARG A 149 -13.53 -3.94 -8.20
N SER A 150 -13.78 -5.24 -8.04
CA SER A 150 -14.42 -6.04 -9.10
C SER A 150 -15.84 -5.57 -9.35
N LYS A 151 -16.60 -5.32 -8.28
CA LYS A 151 -17.93 -4.71 -8.35
C LYS A 151 -17.88 -3.31 -9.00
N ALA A 152 -16.93 -2.47 -8.60
CA ALA A 152 -16.77 -1.13 -9.18
C ALA A 152 -16.42 -1.16 -10.67
N LYS A 153 -15.68 -2.16 -11.16
CA LYS A 153 -15.36 -2.29 -12.59
C LYS A 153 -16.61 -2.55 -13.44
N GLU A 154 -17.60 -3.25 -12.89
CA GLU A 154 -18.87 -3.54 -13.54
C GLU A 154 -19.81 -2.32 -13.50
N GLU A 155 -19.96 -1.69 -12.33
CA GLU A 155 -20.88 -0.56 -12.13
C GLU A 155 -20.34 0.78 -12.68
N TYR A 156 -19.02 0.98 -12.63
CA TYR A 156 -18.33 2.22 -12.98
C TYR A 156 -17.15 1.98 -13.95
N PRO A 157 -17.42 1.52 -15.19
CA PRO A 157 -16.37 1.19 -16.14
C PRO A 157 -15.48 2.38 -16.50
N GLY A 158 -14.17 2.17 -16.38
CA GLY A 158 -13.14 3.15 -16.70
C GLY A 158 -12.86 4.18 -15.60
N TYR A 159 -13.42 4.01 -14.40
CA TYR A 159 -13.01 4.77 -13.22
C TYR A 159 -11.77 4.13 -12.60
N ALA A 160 -10.81 4.95 -12.19
CA ALA A 160 -9.79 4.54 -11.24
C ALA A 160 -10.42 4.37 -9.87
N THR A 161 -9.88 3.45 -9.09
CA THR A 161 -10.44 3.05 -7.79
C THR A 161 -9.44 3.29 -6.67
N ALA A 162 -9.94 3.65 -5.49
CA ALA A 162 -9.24 3.58 -4.22
C ALA A 162 -10.19 3.08 -3.14
N PHE A 163 -9.95 1.91 -2.57
CA PHE A 163 -10.82 1.27 -1.56
C PHE A 163 -10.05 0.92 -0.29
N ILE A 164 -10.75 0.99 0.85
CA ILE A 164 -10.30 0.33 2.07
C ILE A 164 -10.88 -1.08 2.15
N GLY A 165 -10.13 -1.99 2.76
CA GLY A 165 -10.63 -3.33 3.11
C GLY A 165 -11.22 -3.39 4.52
N PRO A 166 -11.62 -4.60 4.97
CA PRO A 166 -12.13 -4.86 6.31
C PRO A 166 -11.25 -4.34 7.45
N ALA A 167 -9.93 -4.30 7.27
CA ALA A 167 -9.02 -3.76 8.27
C ALA A 167 -9.17 -2.24 8.43
N GLY A 168 -9.37 -1.51 7.33
CA GLY A 168 -9.60 -0.06 7.36
C GLY A 168 -10.95 0.29 7.97
N GLU A 169 -12.00 -0.47 7.64
CA GLU A 169 -13.34 -0.32 8.22
C GLU A 169 -13.35 -0.56 9.74
N ARG A 170 -12.49 -1.44 10.23
CA ARG A 170 -12.27 -1.69 11.66
C ARG A 170 -11.17 -0.83 12.28
N LEU A 171 -10.75 0.22 11.58
CA LEU A 171 -9.78 1.21 12.07
C LEU A 171 -8.45 0.61 12.50
N SER A 172 -7.96 -0.45 11.84
CA SER A 172 -6.61 -0.98 12.07
C SER A 172 -5.56 0.07 11.74
N PHE A 173 -4.64 0.35 12.66
CA PHE A 173 -3.62 1.41 12.43
C PHE A 173 -2.55 1.05 11.42
N ILE A 174 -2.56 -0.18 10.92
CA ILE A 174 -1.68 -0.66 9.86
C ILE A 174 -2.47 -1.00 8.59
N SER A 175 -3.70 -0.49 8.48
CA SER A 175 -4.54 -0.69 7.31
C SER A 175 -4.18 0.23 6.15
N THR A 176 -4.40 -0.27 4.94
CA THR A 176 -3.99 0.33 3.67
C THR A 176 -5.17 0.89 2.89
N ILE A 177 -4.86 1.61 1.82
CA ILE A 177 -5.80 1.90 0.74
C ILE A 177 -5.30 1.16 -0.51
N GLU A 178 -6.12 0.29 -1.08
CA GLU A 178 -5.88 -0.34 -2.37
C GLU A 178 -6.34 0.60 -3.49
N THR A 179 -5.54 0.77 -4.53
CA THR A 179 -5.82 1.60 -5.69
C THR A 179 -5.38 0.89 -6.96
N ASP A 180 -6.35 0.42 -7.74
CA ASP A 180 -6.15 -0.28 -9.01
C ASP A 180 -5.10 -1.42 -8.92
N ASP A 181 -5.23 -2.24 -7.87
CA ASP A 181 -4.37 -3.38 -7.51
C ASP A 181 -2.99 -2.99 -6.97
N ARG A 182 -2.85 -1.75 -6.48
CA ARG A 182 -1.65 -1.19 -5.83
C ARG A 182 -1.97 -0.65 -4.44
N GLN A 183 -0.97 -0.50 -3.59
CA GLN A 183 -1.20 -0.23 -2.17
C GLN A 183 -0.59 1.11 -1.77
N ALA A 184 -1.43 2.03 -1.31
CA ALA A 184 -1.00 3.12 -0.43
C ALA A 184 -1.03 2.59 1.01
N ALA A 185 0.09 2.04 1.46
CA ALA A 185 0.08 1.11 2.60
C ALA A 185 0.35 1.73 3.97
N ARG A 186 1.53 2.30 4.19
CA ARG A 186 2.07 2.48 5.54
C ARG A 186 1.52 3.70 6.28
N GLY A 187 1.48 3.60 7.61
CA GLY A 187 1.07 4.67 8.51
C GLY A 187 -0.41 4.68 8.88
N GLY A 188 -1.21 3.75 8.35
CA GLY A 188 -2.65 3.62 8.63
C GLY A 188 -3.58 4.51 7.81
N PRO A 189 -3.35 4.76 6.51
CA PRO A 189 -4.26 5.55 5.68
C PRO A 189 -5.66 4.92 5.58
N GLY A 190 -5.76 3.58 5.64
CA GLY A 190 -7.04 2.87 5.60
C GLY A 190 -7.92 3.21 6.80
N ALA A 191 -7.34 3.31 8.00
CA ALA A 191 -8.07 3.68 9.21
C ALA A 191 -8.51 5.14 9.19
N VAL A 192 -7.74 6.03 8.55
CA VAL A 192 -8.16 7.42 8.35
C VAL A 192 -9.42 7.46 7.48
N LEU A 193 -9.45 6.76 6.35
CA LEU A 193 -10.67 6.68 5.52
C LEU A 193 -11.83 5.98 6.23
N GLY A 194 -11.55 4.87 6.92
CA GLY A 194 -12.55 4.13 7.70
C GLY A 194 -13.19 4.96 8.80
N SER A 195 -12.40 5.78 9.50
CA SER A 195 -12.91 6.69 10.54
C SER A 195 -13.88 7.73 9.98
N LYS A 196 -13.72 8.08 8.70
CA LYS A 196 -14.60 8.99 7.98
C LYS A 196 -15.81 8.30 7.35
N LYS A 197 -15.93 6.98 7.53
CA LYS A 197 -16.88 6.09 6.84
C LYS A 197 -16.81 6.22 5.32
N LEU A 198 -15.64 6.57 4.79
CA LEU A 198 -15.41 6.66 3.35
C LEU A 198 -14.84 5.32 2.85
N LYS A 199 -15.69 4.48 2.27
CA LYS A 199 -15.32 3.15 1.75
C LYS A 199 -14.33 3.24 0.59
N GLY A 200 -14.51 4.23 -0.27
CA GLY A 200 -13.63 4.41 -1.41
C GLY A 200 -13.89 5.66 -2.23
N ILE A 201 -12.98 5.90 -3.16
CA ILE A 201 -12.96 7.03 -4.07
C ILE A 201 -12.85 6.47 -5.48
N LEU A 202 -13.73 6.91 -6.37
CA LEU A 202 -13.72 6.56 -7.78
C LEU A 202 -13.51 7.83 -8.60
N VAL A 203 -12.56 7.79 -9.53
CA VAL A 203 -12.21 8.97 -10.33
C VAL A 203 -12.14 8.63 -11.81
N LYS A 204 -12.81 9.44 -12.63
CA LYS A 204 -12.69 9.43 -14.08
C LYS A 204 -12.48 10.85 -14.56
N GLY A 205 -11.44 11.03 -15.36
CA GLY A 205 -11.09 12.31 -15.94
C GLY A 205 -10.91 12.22 -17.44
N SER A 206 -11.30 13.27 -18.16
CA SER A 206 -11.23 13.31 -19.63
C SER A 206 -10.22 14.33 -20.17
N LYS A 207 -9.70 15.23 -19.32
CA LYS A 207 -8.78 16.31 -19.70
C LYS A 207 -7.36 15.77 -19.86
N LYS A 208 -6.47 16.55 -20.50
CA LYS A 208 -5.03 16.25 -20.61
C LYS A 208 -4.25 17.24 -19.77
N ALA A 209 -3.29 16.76 -18.99
CA ALA A 209 -2.45 17.64 -18.17
C ALA A 209 -1.76 18.74 -19.00
N PRO A 210 -1.72 19.99 -18.52
CA PRO A 210 -1.11 21.10 -19.26
C PRO A 210 0.41 20.97 -19.31
N ILE A 211 1.01 21.15 -20.49
CA ILE A 211 2.47 21.10 -20.69
C ILE A 211 2.94 22.43 -21.29
N ALA A 212 3.81 23.15 -20.59
CA ALA A 212 4.26 24.49 -20.96
C ALA A 212 4.99 24.55 -22.32
N SER A 213 5.68 23.47 -22.71
CA SER A 213 6.43 23.40 -23.97
C SER A 213 6.34 21.98 -24.56
N PRO A 214 5.25 21.63 -25.26
CA PRO A 214 5.00 20.27 -25.72
C PRO A 214 6.10 19.69 -26.60
N LYS A 215 6.70 20.49 -27.49
CA LYS A 215 7.80 20.06 -28.37
C LYS A 215 9.04 19.67 -27.56
N LYS A 216 9.54 20.58 -26.71
CA LYS A 216 10.71 20.35 -25.86
C LYS A 216 10.48 19.18 -24.89
N PHE A 217 9.28 19.09 -24.31
CA PHE A 217 8.95 18.00 -23.40
C PHE A 217 8.97 16.64 -24.11
N ARG A 218 8.40 16.56 -25.33
CA ARG A 218 8.45 15.33 -26.14
C ARG A 218 9.88 14.91 -26.50
N GLU A 219 10.76 15.85 -26.81
CA GLU A 219 12.18 15.54 -27.06
C GLU A 219 12.85 14.95 -25.81
N LEU A 220 12.62 15.54 -24.64
CA LEU A 220 13.11 15.01 -23.36
C LEU A 220 12.54 13.62 -23.04
N LEU A 221 11.26 13.37 -23.32
CA LEU A 221 10.64 12.06 -23.09
C LEU A 221 11.34 10.95 -23.90
N LYS A 222 11.74 11.25 -25.14
CA LYS A 222 12.47 10.29 -25.98
C LYS A 222 13.85 9.98 -25.42
N GLU A 223 14.57 11.01 -24.98
CA GLU A 223 15.89 10.88 -24.35
C GLU A 223 15.81 10.01 -23.10
N TRP A 224 14.90 10.33 -22.17
CA TRP A 224 14.72 9.57 -20.94
C TRP A 224 14.24 8.13 -21.17
N ALA A 225 13.41 7.89 -22.18
CA ALA A 225 12.98 6.54 -22.52
C ALA A 225 14.16 5.64 -22.94
N LEU A 226 15.15 6.19 -23.65
CA LEU A 226 16.37 5.47 -24.02
C LEU A 226 17.26 5.19 -22.81
N VAL A 227 17.46 6.19 -21.95
CA VAL A 227 18.22 6.03 -20.70
C VAL A 227 17.68 4.88 -19.86
N PHE A 228 16.35 4.80 -19.67
CA PHE A 228 15.75 3.70 -18.92
C PHE A 228 15.91 2.35 -19.61
N LYS A 229 15.71 2.30 -20.93
CA LYS A 229 15.77 1.05 -21.70
C LYS A 229 17.17 0.43 -21.67
N ASP A 230 18.20 1.27 -21.79
CA ASP A 230 19.58 0.81 -21.99
C ASP A 230 20.34 0.61 -20.67
N HIS A 231 19.75 0.96 -19.53
CA HIS A 231 20.38 0.78 -18.22
C HIS A 231 20.36 -0.69 -17.76
N PRO A 232 21.49 -1.30 -17.36
CA PRO A 232 21.57 -2.71 -16.97
C PRO A 232 20.61 -3.12 -15.84
N ALA A 233 20.47 -2.27 -14.81
CA ALA A 233 19.57 -2.53 -13.68
C ALA A 233 18.08 -2.66 -14.11
N THR A 234 17.68 -2.04 -15.22
CA THR A 234 16.31 -2.17 -15.73
C THR A 234 15.97 -3.61 -16.07
N LYS A 235 16.93 -4.39 -16.58
CA LYS A 235 16.69 -5.79 -16.93
C LYS A 235 16.43 -6.63 -15.68
N ALA A 236 17.29 -6.55 -14.67
CA ALA A 236 17.15 -7.27 -13.41
C ALA A 236 15.84 -6.90 -12.70
N ASP A 237 15.57 -5.60 -12.53
CA ASP A 237 14.35 -5.10 -11.90
C ASP A 237 13.07 -5.57 -12.61
N MET A 238 13.06 -5.66 -13.94
CA MET A 238 11.90 -6.16 -14.67
C MET A 238 11.80 -7.69 -14.58
N ASP A 239 12.93 -8.40 -14.61
CA ASP A 239 12.96 -9.85 -14.60
C ASP A 239 12.61 -10.45 -13.23
N TYR A 240 12.91 -9.75 -12.13
CA TYR A 240 12.81 -10.28 -10.77
C TYR A 240 12.14 -9.33 -9.76
N GLY A 241 11.73 -8.14 -10.19
CA GLY A 241 11.08 -7.16 -9.32
C GLY A 241 12.03 -6.52 -8.32
N SER A 242 11.47 -5.87 -7.30
CA SER A 242 12.28 -5.28 -6.21
C SER A 242 13.04 -6.34 -5.40
N GLY A 243 12.60 -7.61 -5.43
CA GLY A 243 13.27 -8.70 -4.72
C GLY A 243 14.57 -9.18 -5.35
N GLU A 244 15.00 -8.64 -6.49
CA GLU A 244 16.18 -9.12 -7.24
C GLU A 244 17.45 -9.20 -6.40
N PHE A 245 17.61 -8.32 -5.42
CA PHE A 245 18.77 -8.30 -4.53
C PHE A 245 18.58 -9.11 -3.23
N LEU A 246 17.52 -9.92 -3.09
CA LEU A 246 17.23 -10.67 -1.86
C LEU A 246 18.38 -11.58 -1.46
N ASP A 247 18.85 -12.42 -2.37
CA ASP A 247 19.94 -13.36 -2.10
C ASP A 247 21.24 -12.63 -1.77
N TRP A 248 21.52 -11.51 -2.43
CA TRP A 248 22.66 -10.66 -2.11
C TRP A 248 22.57 -10.09 -0.68
N MET A 249 21.39 -9.63 -0.26
CA MET A 249 21.16 -9.16 1.11
C MET A 249 21.33 -10.29 2.14
N ASN A 250 20.88 -11.49 1.79
CA ASN A 250 20.96 -12.66 2.65
C ASN A 250 22.40 -13.18 2.79
N ARG A 251 23.07 -13.46 1.67
CA ARG A 251 24.37 -14.14 1.63
C ARG A 251 25.56 -13.20 1.72
N GLU A 252 25.58 -12.15 0.90
CA GLU A 252 26.77 -11.29 0.78
C GLU A 252 26.80 -10.23 1.87
N ARG A 253 25.64 -9.75 2.30
CA ARG A 253 25.53 -8.71 3.34
C ARG A 253 25.23 -9.26 4.72
N GLY A 254 24.52 -10.39 4.84
CA GLY A 254 24.07 -10.91 6.12
C GLY A 254 23.12 -9.94 6.83
N THR A 255 22.29 -9.23 6.07
CA THR A 255 21.34 -8.22 6.57
C THR A 255 19.91 -8.47 6.11
N PHE A 256 19.60 -9.66 5.58
CA PHE A 256 18.23 -10.05 5.29
C PHE A 256 17.55 -10.50 6.60
N PRO A 257 16.52 -9.80 7.11
CA PRO A 257 16.05 -10.08 8.45
C PRO A 257 15.32 -11.42 8.55
N VAL A 258 15.69 -12.22 9.53
CA VAL A 258 15.11 -13.55 9.78
C VAL A 258 14.74 -13.72 11.26
N ARG A 259 13.62 -14.42 11.51
CA ARG A 259 13.04 -14.69 12.85
C ARG A 259 12.95 -13.42 13.71
N ASN A 260 12.05 -12.51 13.37
CA ASN A 260 11.87 -11.23 14.08
C ASN A 260 13.20 -10.46 14.32
N TRP A 261 14.07 -10.38 13.31
CA TRP A 261 15.39 -9.75 13.39
C TRP A 261 16.41 -10.41 14.33
N GLN A 262 16.16 -11.63 14.83
CA GLN A 262 17.15 -12.39 15.61
C GLN A 262 18.37 -12.78 14.76
N MET A 263 18.21 -12.87 13.43
CA MET A 263 19.26 -13.20 12.48
C MET A 263 19.21 -12.30 11.25
N GLY A 264 20.37 -12.15 10.58
CA GLY A 264 20.51 -11.41 9.32
C GLY A 264 20.56 -12.29 8.06
N PHE A 265 20.27 -13.58 8.19
CA PHE A 265 20.27 -14.54 7.08
C PHE A 265 19.42 -15.77 7.40
N PHE A 266 18.95 -16.47 6.36
CA PHE A 266 18.24 -17.75 6.47
C PHE A 266 19.19 -18.89 6.81
N LYS A 267 19.40 -19.15 8.11
CA LYS A 267 20.26 -20.23 8.57
C LYS A 267 19.90 -21.60 7.95
N LYS A 268 18.60 -21.92 7.89
CA LYS A 268 18.09 -23.17 7.29
C LYS A 268 18.48 -23.33 5.81
N ALA A 269 18.58 -22.24 5.05
CA ALA A 269 19.01 -22.31 3.65
C ALA A 269 20.46 -22.78 3.52
N TYR A 270 21.35 -22.36 4.42
CA TYR A 270 22.74 -22.83 4.47
C TYR A 270 22.88 -24.27 4.96
N GLU A 271 22.05 -24.68 5.91
CA GLU A 271 22.00 -26.06 6.39
C GLU A 271 21.56 -27.00 5.25
N LYS A 272 20.46 -26.68 4.56
CA LYS A 272 20.02 -27.40 3.35
C LYS A 272 21.05 -27.40 2.23
N ALA A 273 21.74 -26.28 1.99
CA ALA A 273 22.78 -26.19 0.97
C ALA A 273 23.92 -27.20 1.22
N LYS A 274 24.31 -27.41 2.47
CA LYS A 274 25.33 -28.39 2.86
C LYS A 274 24.86 -29.84 2.65
N GLU A 275 23.56 -30.10 2.84
CA GLU A 275 22.98 -31.44 2.75
C GLU A 275 22.63 -31.84 1.31
N GLU A 276 22.05 -30.93 0.54
CA GLU A 276 21.46 -31.20 -0.78
C GLU A 276 22.28 -30.64 -1.95
N GLY A 277 23.36 -29.90 -1.68
CA GLY A 277 24.24 -29.33 -2.69
C GLY A 277 23.62 -28.21 -3.54
N ARG A 278 22.47 -27.65 -3.12
CA ARG A 278 21.84 -26.49 -3.74
C ARG A 278 21.45 -25.46 -2.70
N GLU A 279 22.18 -24.36 -2.68
CA GLU A 279 21.82 -23.17 -1.92
C GLU A 279 20.69 -22.45 -2.65
N HIS A 280 19.45 -22.65 -2.21
CA HIS A 280 18.36 -21.78 -2.67
C HIS A 280 17.35 -21.52 -1.56
N ILE A 281 17.00 -20.25 -1.41
CA ILE A 281 15.92 -19.78 -0.55
C ILE A 281 14.65 -19.86 -1.40
N GLY A 282 13.62 -20.60 -0.97
CA GLY A 282 12.43 -20.82 -1.82
C GLY A 282 11.70 -19.52 -2.21
N ILE A 283 11.86 -18.46 -1.42
CA ILE A 283 11.30 -17.12 -1.66
C ILE A 283 12.21 -16.20 -2.48
N ASP A 284 13.37 -16.67 -2.96
CA ASP A 284 14.23 -15.90 -3.86
C ASP A 284 13.60 -15.80 -5.27
N PRO A 285 13.40 -14.58 -5.80
CA PRO A 285 12.80 -14.35 -7.12
C PRO A 285 13.46 -15.08 -8.29
N TYR A 286 14.75 -15.39 -8.22
CA TYR A 286 15.42 -16.14 -9.27
C TYR A 286 14.83 -17.54 -9.46
N PHE A 287 14.17 -18.10 -8.43
CA PHE A 287 13.56 -19.43 -8.46
C PHE A 287 12.05 -19.38 -8.64
N TRP A 288 11.34 -18.51 -7.92
CA TRP A 288 9.88 -18.48 -8.03
C TRP A 288 9.38 -17.72 -9.25
N ALA A 289 10.07 -16.67 -9.72
CA ALA A 289 9.56 -15.85 -10.83
C ALA A 289 9.44 -16.65 -12.14
N PRO A 290 10.40 -17.51 -12.53
CA PRO A 290 10.25 -18.37 -13.72
C PRO A 290 9.09 -19.37 -13.62
N LYS A 291 8.70 -19.78 -12.40
CA LYS A 291 7.67 -20.79 -12.15
C LYS A 291 6.25 -20.19 -12.08
N TYR A 292 6.09 -19.08 -11.38
CA TYR A 292 4.75 -18.56 -11.02
C TYR A 292 4.35 -17.29 -11.77
N ARG A 293 5.28 -16.60 -12.45
CA ARG A 293 4.96 -15.35 -13.13
C ARG A 293 4.04 -15.57 -14.33
N ALA A 294 2.85 -14.99 -14.25
CA ALA A 294 1.92 -14.90 -15.37
C ALA A 294 2.19 -13.69 -16.27
N GLY A 295 2.79 -12.62 -15.74
CA GLY A 295 3.16 -11.44 -16.51
C GLY A 295 3.79 -10.35 -15.65
N ARG A 296 4.00 -9.18 -16.26
CA ARG A 296 4.43 -7.96 -15.56
C ARG A 296 3.37 -6.90 -15.73
N ARG A 297 3.10 -6.13 -14.67
CA ARG A 297 2.12 -5.04 -14.74
C ARG A 297 2.82 -3.70 -14.53
N PRO A 298 2.88 -2.82 -15.54
CA PRO A 298 3.43 -1.48 -15.34
C PRO A 298 2.46 -0.64 -14.51
N CYS A 299 3.00 0.27 -13.68
CA CYS A 299 2.25 1.45 -13.28
C CYS A 299 1.83 2.26 -14.53
N PRO A 300 0.82 3.14 -14.45
CA PRO A 300 0.40 3.94 -15.60
C PRO A 300 1.57 4.68 -16.26
N LEU A 301 1.63 4.61 -17.59
CA LEU A 301 2.65 5.25 -18.43
C LEU A 301 4.11 4.82 -18.12
N CYS A 302 4.31 3.73 -17.38
CA CYS A 302 5.65 3.23 -17.05
C CYS A 302 6.19 2.32 -18.16
N ASN A 303 7.40 2.60 -18.64
CA ASN A 303 8.15 1.76 -19.58
C ASN A 303 9.13 0.77 -18.90
N LYS A 304 9.08 0.67 -17.57
CA LYS A 304 9.84 -0.26 -16.72
C LYS A 304 8.88 -1.03 -15.81
N PRO A 305 8.16 -2.04 -16.32
CA PRO A 305 7.23 -2.85 -15.52
C PRO A 305 8.02 -3.76 -14.55
N CYS A 306 8.26 -3.27 -13.33
CA CYS A 306 8.98 -4.04 -12.30
C CYS A 306 8.10 -5.05 -11.57
N SER A 307 6.79 -4.82 -11.51
CA SER A 307 5.91 -5.66 -10.72
C SER A 307 5.74 -7.03 -11.37
N GLN A 308 5.85 -8.08 -10.55
CA GLN A 308 5.64 -9.45 -10.97
C GLN A 308 4.19 -9.81 -10.69
N TYR A 309 3.40 -10.11 -11.73
CA TYR A 309 2.04 -10.61 -11.53
C TYR A 309 2.09 -12.12 -11.56
N VAL A 310 1.83 -12.74 -10.41
CA VAL A 310 2.01 -14.18 -10.22
C VAL A 310 0.66 -14.88 -10.18
N ARG A 311 0.63 -16.07 -10.77
CA ARG A 311 -0.45 -17.05 -10.64
C ARG A 311 0.08 -18.21 -9.81
N VAL A 312 -0.59 -18.49 -8.71
CA VAL A 312 -0.26 -19.63 -7.85
C VAL A 312 -1.42 -20.61 -7.87
N GLU A 313 -1.12 -21.87 -8.14
CA GLU A 313 -2.05 -22.99 -8.06
C GLU A 313 -1.55 -23.88 -6.92
N SER A 314 -1.97 -23.55 -5.70
CA SER A 314 -1.50 -24.22 -4.49
C SER A 314 -2.50 -25.29 -4.05
N GLU A 315 -2.00 -26.47 -3.69
CA GLU A 315 -2.84 -27.51 -3.08
C GLU A 315 -3.42 -27.06 -1.74
N LYS A 316 -2.69 -26.20 -1.01
CA LYS A 316 -3.06 -25.74 0.33
C LYS A 316 -3.95 -24.51 0.32
N TRP A 317 -3.63 -23.55 -0.54
CA TRP A 317 -4.25 -22.22 -0.55
C TRP A 317 -5.21 -21.99 -1.72
N GLY A 318 -5.35 -22.99 -2.60
CA GLY A 318 -6.13 -22.89 -3.82
C GLY A 318 -5.44 -22.02 -4.88
N THR A 319 -6.23 -21.59 -5.86
CA THR A 319 -5.75 -20.78 -6.98
C THR A 319 -6.00 -19.30 -6.76
N PHE A 320 -4.95 -18.49 -6.84
CA PHE A 320 -5.04 -17.04 -6.68
C PHE A 320 -4.05 -16.29 -7.58
N MET A 321 -4.29 -15.00 -7.72
CA MET A 321 -3.44 -14.06 -8.47
C MET A 321 -3.08 -12.90 -7.56
N VAL A 322 -1.82 -12.48 -7.59
CA VAL A 322 -1.36 -11.35 -6.77
C VAL A 322 -0.26 -10.57 -7.47
N ASP A 323 -0.23 -9.26 -7.22
CA ASP A 323 0.87 -8.39 -7.63
C ASP A 323 1.99 -8.40 -6.59
N GLY A 324 3.21 -8.70 -7.02
CA GLY A 324 4.34 -9.01 -6.15
C GLY A 324 4.54 -10.52 -6.01
N PRO A 325 5.14 -11.00 -4.91
CA PRO A 325 5.60 -10.22 -3.75
C PRO A 325 6.73 -9.23 -4.09
N GLU A 326 6.67 -8.03 -3.51
CA GLU A 326 7.81 -7.10 -3.49
C GLU A 326 8.84 -7.54 -2.42
N TYR A 327 10.07 -7.01 -2.48
CA TYR A 327 11.14 -7.34 -1.52
C TYR A 327 10.69 -7.24 -0.08
N GLU A 328 9.99 -6.16 0.27
CA GLU A 328 9.51 -5.92 1.62
C GLU A 328 8.45 -6.95 2.06
N THR A 329 7.65 -7.49 1.14
CA THR A 329 6.72 -8.59 1.44
C THR A 329 7.48 -9.90 1.62
N LEU A 330 8.49 -10.19 0.79
CA LEU A 330 9.36 -11.36 0.96
C LEU A 330 10.10 -11.32 2.31
N TYR A 331 10.54 -10.13 2.73
CA TYR A 331 11.10 -9.88 4.04
C TYR A 331 10.07 -10.11 5.17
N SER A 332 8.90 -9.49 5.08
CA SER A 332 7.95 -9.42 6.20
C SER A 332 7.08 -10.66 6.37
N PHE A 333 6.73 -11.36 5.28
CA PHE A 333 5.98 -12.61 5.34
C PHE A 333 6.85 -13.85 5.10
N GLY A 334 8.06 -13.68 4.59
CA GLY A 334 9.05 -14.76 4.50
C GLY A 334 10.07 -14.67 5.63
N GLY A 335 11.07 -13.82 5.47
CA GLY A 335 12.23 -13.69 6.36
C GLY A 335 11.91 -13.65 7.85
N VAL A 336 11.22 -12.60 8.32
CA VAL A 336 10.97 -12.43 9.76
C VAL A 336 10.06 -13.50 10.34
N LEU A 337 9.29 -14.21 9.54
CA LEU A 337 8.48 -15.36 9.96
C LEU A 337 9.24 -16.70 9.83
N GLU A 338 10.45 -16.68 9.27
CA GLU A 338 11.24 -17.85 8.87
C GLU A 338 10.50 -18.80 7.91
N LEU A 339 9.71 -18.22 6.99
CA LEU A 339 9.01 -18.93 5.94
C LEU A 339 9.82 -18.89 4.64
N ASP A 340 10.20 -20.07 4.14
CA ASP A 340 10.87 -20.25 2.85
C ASP A 340 9.94 -20.83 1.76
N ASP A 341 8.67 -21.09 2.07
CA ASP A 341 7.66 -21.53 1.12
C ASP A 341 7.02 -20.35 0.37
N PHE A 342 7.33 -20.24 -0.93
CA PHE A 342 6.81 -19.16 -1.77
C PHE A 342 5.28 -19.14 -1.86
N GLU A 343 4.61 -20.31 -1.92
CA GLU A 343 3.16 -20.35 -2.10
C GLU A 343 2.43 -19.74 -0.90
N THR A 344 2.88 -20.06 0.32
CA THR A 344 2.37 -19.44 1.55
C THR A 344 2.69 -17.94 1.61
N VAL A 345 3.91 -17.52 1.26
CA VAL A 345 4.28 -16.08 1.25
C VAL A 345 3.45 -15.30 0.23
N ALA A 346 3.25 -15.84 -0.96
CA ALA A 346 2.38 -15.24 -1.97
C ALA A 346 0.92 -15.19 -1.50
N TYR A 347 0.44 -16.21 -0.79
CA TYR A 347 -0.91 -16.21 -0.22
C TYR A 347 -1.08 -15.18 0.89
N LEU A 348 -0.09 -14.99 1.77
CA LEU A 348 -0.07 -13.92 2.77
C LEU A 348 -0.11 -12.53 2.11
N ASN A 349 0.65 -12.32 1.02
CA ASN A 349 0.56 -11.09 0.23
C ASN A 349 -0.86 -10.89 -0.31
N TYR A 350 -1.41 -11.91 -0.98
CA TYR A 350 -2.75 -11.86 -1.56
C TYR A 350 -3.78 -11.51 -0.49
N LEU A 351 -3.75 -12.21 0.65
CA LEU A 351 -4.69 -12.00 1.73
C LEU A 351 -4.55 -10.61 2.36
N ALA A 352 -3.32 -10.13 2.59
CA ALA A 352 -3.08 -8.78 3.09
C ALA A 352 -3.65 -7.71 2.16
N ASP A 353 -3.48 -7.88 0.84
CA ASP A 353 -4.04 -6.98 -0.16
C ASP A 353 -5.58 -6.97 -0.12
N GLN A 354 -6.21 -8.14 -0.08
CA GLN A 354 -7.67 -8.28 0.01
C GLN A 354 -8.23 -7.63 1.28
N LEU A 355 -7.58 -7.88 2.42
CA LEU A 355 -8.03 -7.40 3.72
C LEU A 355 -7.70 -5.93 3.98
N GLY A 356 -6.77 -5.36 3.22
CA GLY A 356 -6.31 -3.98 3.35
C GLY A 356 -5.31 -3.81 4.50
N LEU A 357 -4.29 -4.67 4.61
CA LEU A 357 -3.24 -4.63 5.63
C LEU A 357 -1.85 -4.38 5.02
N ASP A 358 -1.04 -3.56 5.70
CA ASP A 358 0.36 -3.30 5.32
C ASP A 358 1.19 -4.55 5.55
N THR A 359 1.73 -5.15 4.49
CA THR A 359 2.48 -6.42 4.56
C THR A 359 3.64 -6.33 5.54
N ILE A 360 4.36 -5.21 5.54
CA ILE A 360 5.49 -4.97 6.44
C ILE A 360 5.04 -4.99 7.91
N SER A 361 4.10 -4.11 8.26
CA SER A 361 3.67 -3.97 9.64
C SER A 361 2.93 -5.21 10.13
N ALA A 362 2.14 -5.86 9.28
CA ALA A 362 1.46 -7.11 9.61
C ALA A 362 2.46 -8.24 9.86
N GLY A 363 3.39 -8.47 8.93
CA GLY A 363 4.41 -9.52 9.04
C GLY A 363 5.30 -9.34 10.26
N VAL A 364 5.79 -8.12 10.52
CA VAL A 364 6.61 -7.82 11.72
C VAL A 364 5.81 -8.00 13.01
N THR A 365 4.53 -7.65 13.02
CA THR A 365 3.68 -7.83 14.22
C THR A 365 3.40 -9.31 14.49
N ILE A 366 3.22 -10.12 13.44
CA ILE A 366 3.09 -11.58 13.57
C ILE A 366 4.42 -12.20 14.02
N ALA A 367 5.56 -11.76 13.48
CA ALA A 367 6.89 -12.21 13.88
C ALA A 367 7.16 -11.97 15.37
N TRP A 368 6.79 -10.78 15.85
CA TRP A 368 6.82 -10.45 17.27
C TRP A 368 5.95 -11.40 18.11
N ALA A 369 4.73 -11.70 17.64
CA ALA A 369 3.83 -12.61 18.35
C ALA A 369 4.39 -14.04 18.40
N MET A 370 5.06 -14.49 17.33
CA MET A 370 5.76 -15.78 17.30
C MET A 370 6.91 -15.83 18.31
N GLU A 371 7.71 -14.77 18.39
CA GLU A 371 8.77 -14.70 19.41
C GLU A 371 8.20 -14.66 20.83
N ALA A 372 7.16 -13.85 21.07
CA ALA A 372 6.51 -13.77 22.37
C ALA A 372 5.94 -15.15 22.79
N TYR A 373 5.42 -15.92 21.84
CA TYR A 373 4.93 -17.28 22.05
C TYR A 373 6.07 -18.24 22.39
N GLU A 374 7.15 -18.28 21.60
CA GLU A 374 8.32 -19.14 21.87
C GLU A 374 8.99 -18.82 23.23
N ARG A 375 8.95 -17.56 23.66
CA ARG A 375 9.45 -17.12 24.98
C ARG A 375 8.47 -17.39 26.13
N GLY A 376 7.28 -17.93 25.86
CA GLY A 376 6.25 -18.18 26.87
C GLY A 376 5.56 -16.92 27.40
N LEU A 377 5.71 -15.77 26.74
CA LEU A 377 5.06 -14.51 27.09
C LEU A 377 3.62 -14.46 26.57
N LEU A 378 3.37 -15.10 25.42
CA LEU A 378 2.04 -15.29 24.84
C LEU A 378 1.67 -16.78 24.91
N THR A 379 0.59 -17.12 25.61
CA THR A 379 0.12 -18.50 25.73
C THR A 379 -0.72 -18.93 24.52
N LYS A 380 -0.92 -20.24 24.34
CA LYS A 380 -1.77 -20.79 23.28
C LYS A 380 -3.22 -20.34 23.45
N GLU A 381 -3.71 -20.23 24.69
CA GLU A 381 -5.04 -19.74 25.01
C GLU A 381 -5.21 -18.25 24.68
N GLU A 382 -4.22 -17.42 25.00
CA GLU A 382 -4.20 -15.99 24.62
C GLU A 382 -4.09 -15.80 23.09
N ALA A 383 -3.51 -16.78 22.38
CA ALA A 383 -3.41 -16.84 20.93
C ALA A 383 -4.62 -17.54 20.25
N ASP A 384 -5.77 -17.66 20.93
CA ASP A 384 -6.99 -18.28 20.41
C ASP A 384 -6.80 -19.75 19.94
N GLY A 385 -5.89 -20.48 20.57
CA GLY A 385 -5.56 -21.86 20.24
C GLY A 385 -4.52 -22.03 19.14
N ILE A 386 -3.99 -20.94 18.57
CA ILE A 386 -3.06 -20.96 17.44
C ILE A 386 -1.63 -21.16 17.94
N GLU A 387 -0.90 -22.09 17.31
CA GLU A 387 0.52 -22.35 17.61
C GLU A 387 1.42 -21.39 16.82
N LEU A 388 1.71 -20.23 17.41
CA LEU A 388 2.52 -19.16 16.81
C LEU A 388 4.02 -19.47 16.89
N THR A 389 4.48 -20.47 16.15
CA THR A 389 5.91 -20.79 16.02
C THR A 389 6.48 -20.27 14.70
N PHE A 390 7.76 -19.89 14.69
CA PHE A 390 8.43 -19.50 13.44
C PHE A 390 8.45 -20.65 12.43
N GLY A 391 8.23 -20.32 11.17
CA GLY A 391 8.05 -21.29 10.08
C GLY A 391 6.63 -21.86 9.98
N ASN A 392 5.69 -21.51 10.87
CA ASN A 392 4.31 -21.96 10.78
C ASN A 392 3.46 -21.04 9.89
N GLY A 393 3.37 -21.41 8.61
CA GLY A 393 2.63 -20.67 7.59
C GLY A 393 1.12 -20.57 7.86
N GLU A 394 0.51 -21.63 8.40
CA GLU A 394 -0.93 -21.64 8.70
C GLU A 394 -1.27 -20.72 9.86
N ALA A 395 -0.45 -20.72 10.90
CA ALA A 395 -0.60 -19.80 12.01
C ALA A 395 -0.47 -18.34 11.56
N ALA A 396 0.47 -18.03 10.65
CA ALA A 396 0.63 -16.69 10.09
C ALA A 396 -0.61 -16.24 9.29
N VAL A 397 -1.17 -17.13 8.45
CA VAL A 397 -2.37 -16.86 7.65
C VAL A 397 -3.58 -16.59 8.55
N GLU A 398 -3.80 -17.43 9.56
CA GLU A 398 -4.92 -17.26 10.48
C GLU A 398 -4.76 -16.01 11.36
N ALA A 399 -3.54 -15.72 11.82
CA ALA A 399 -3.24 -14.48 12.54
C ALA A 399 -3.53 -13.25 11.68
N LEU A 400 -3.13 -13.27 10.40
CA LEU A 400 -3.38 -12.20 9.43
C LEU A 400 -4.89 -11.98 9.19
N ARG A 401 -5.67 -13.07 9.09
CA ARG A 401 -7.14 -13.00 9.01
C ARG A 401 -7.72 -12.37 10.27
N LYS A 402 -7.43 -12.93 11.45
CA LYS A 402 -7.97 -12.45 12.72
C LYS A 402 -7.63 -11.00 13.01
N MET A 403 -6.40 -10.55 12.69
CA MET A 403 -6.01 -9.16 12.91
C MET A 403 -6.76 -8.17 12.01
N ALA A 404 -7.05 -8.51 10.76
CA ALA A 404 -7.87 -7.65 9.89
C ALA A 404 -9.29 -7.46 10.42
N TYR A 405 -9.88 -8.55 10.95
CA TYR A 405 -11.24 -8.57 11.46
C TYR A 405 -11.34 -8.19 12.95
N ARG A 406 -10.22 -7.96 13.63
CA ARG A 406 -10.12 -7.82 15.11
C ARG A 406 -10.83 -8.96 15.85
N GLU A 407 -10.71 -10.17 15.33
CA GLU A 407 -11.42 -11.36 15.83
C GLU A 407 -10.60 -12.06 16.93
N GLY A 408 -11.28 -12.50 17.99
CA GLY A 408 -10.63 -13.20 19.10
C GLY A 408 -9.69 -12.31 19.93
N ASN A 409 -8.91 -12.95 20.79
CA ASN A 409 -7.89 -12.28 21.59
C ASN A 409 -6.71 -11.87 20.71
N LEU A 410 -6.28 -12.76 19.80
CA LEU A 410 -5.13 -12.53 18.94
C LEU A 410 -5.38 -11.38 17.96
N GLY A 411 -6.55 -11.34 17.32
CA GLY A 411 -6.87 -10.28 16.36
C GLY A 411 -6.90 -8.89 17.01
N LYS A 412 -7.45 -8.78 18.23
CA LYS A 412 -7.46 -7.52 19.00
C LYS A 412 -6.06 -7.10 19.42
N LEU A 413 -5.20 -8.06 19.76
CA LEU A 413 -3.82 -7.79 20.16
C LEU A 413 -3.02 -7.20 18.99
N LEU A 414 -3.07 -7.84 17.81
CA LEU A 414 -2.16 -7.56 16.69
C LEU A 414 -2.62 -6.42 15.75
N ALA A 415 -3.91 -6.09 15.73
CA ALA A 415 -4.50 -5.21 14.71
C ALA A 415 -3.91 -3.79 14.61
N ASP A 416 -3.16 -3.31 15.61
CA ASP A 416 -2.66 -1.94 15.67
C ASP A 416 -1.13 -1.83 15.61
N GLY A 417 -0.48 -2.91 15.18
CA GLY A 417 0.97 -2.99 15.02
C GLY A 417 1.73 -3.30 16.31
N VAL A 418 2.99 -3.74 16.13
CA VAL A 418 3.85 -4.28 17.19
C VAL A 418 3.97 -3.41 18.44
N LYS A 419 4.13 -2.08 18.30
CA LYS A 419 4.27 -1.19 19.47
C LYS A 419 3.06 -1.28 20.41
N ARG A 420 1.85 -1.30 19.85
CA ARG A 420 0.62 -1.38 20.65
C ARG A 420 0.36 -2.80 21.11
N ALA A 421 0.72 -3.79 20.30
CA ALA A 421 0.62 -5.18 20.68
C ALA A 421 1.52 -5.48 21.91
N SER A 422 2.76 -5.00 21.93
CA SER A 422 3.67 -5.17 23.06
C SER A 422 3.22 -4.41 24.30
N GLU A 423 2.72 -3.18 24.16
CA GLU A 423 2.12 -2.42 25.27
C GLU A 423 0.91 -3.14 25.88
N ARG A 424 0.06 -3.77 25.05
CA ARG A 424 -1.12 -4.51 25.51
C ARG A 424 -0.77 -5.83 26.17
N LEU A 425 0.21 -6.56 25.63
CA LEU A 425 0.66 -7.83 26.20
C LEU A 425 1.43 -7.61 27.51
N GLY A 426 2.25 -6.56 27.57
CA GLY A 426 3.14 -6.28 28.69
C GLY A 426 4.25 -7.33 28.80
N LYS A 427 4.55 -7.78 30.03
CA LYS A 427 5.51 -8.89 30.28
C LYS A 427 6.91 -8.66 29.69
N ASP A 428 7.35 -7.40 29.58
CA ASP A 428 8.62 -7.01 28.94
C ASP A 428 8.81 -7.60 27.53
N SER A 429 7.70 -7.70 26.78
CA SER A 429 7.70 -8.21 25.41
C SER A 429 8.10 -7.15 24.37
N TRP A 430 8.80 -6.08 24.74
CA TRP A 430 9.11 -4.96 23.84
C TRP A 430 10.39 -5.18 23.02
#